data_AF-A0A0C9TE10-F1
#
_entry.id   AF-A0A0C9TE10-F1
#
_cell.length_a   1.000
_cell.length_b   1.000
_cell.length_c   1.000
_cell.angle_alpha   90.00
_cell.angle_beta   90.00
_cell.angle_gamma   90.00
#
_symmetry.space_group_name_H-M   'P 1'
#
loop_
_entity.id
_entity.type
_entity.pdbx_description
1 polymer ?
#
loop_
_entity_poly.entity_id
_entity_poly.type
_entity_poly.pdbx_seq_one_letter_code
_entity_poly.pdbx_strand_id
1 'polypeptide(L)' 'SQTLPLQKNGYDCGIWVLATIAAVLRGHNATGLKDADMPAFRHYLRALVMSIPV' A
#
# COMPACT_ATOMS: atom_id res chain seq x y z
N SER A 1 15.96 11.79 7.92
CA SER A 1 16.25 10.50 7.25
C SER A 1 14.92 9.86 6.85
N GLN A 2 14.62 9.79 5.55
CA GLN A 2 13.43 9.06 5.07
C GLN A 2 13.74 7.55 5.14
N THR A 3 13.06 6.82 6.03
CA THR A 3 13.11 5.35 6.05
C THR A 3 12.24 4.85 4.90
N LEU A 4 12.87 4.45 3.80
CA LEU A 4 12.17 3.77 2.70
C LEU A 4 11.56 2.48 3.27
N PRO A 5 10.28 2.18 2.98
CA PRO A 5 9.68 0.93 3.40
C PRO A 5 10.43 -0.23 2.72
N LEU A 6 11.21 -0.96 3.52
CA LEU A 6 11.95 -2.14 3.06
C LEU A 6 11.05 -3.35 3.20
N GLN A 7 10.45 -3.75 2.08
CA GLN A 7 9.68 -4.99 1.98
C GLN A 7 10.56 -6.19 2.33
N LYS A 8 10.11 -7.03 3.26
CA LYS A 8 10.84 -8.24 3.69
C LYS A 8 10.42 -9.55 3.00
N ASN A 9 9.31 -9.56 2.27
CA ASN A 9 8.82 -10.74 1.53
C ASN A 9 8.97 -10.56 0.01
N GLY A 10 8.84 -11.62 -0.78
CA GLY A 10 9.06 -11.55 -2.23
C GLY A 10 7.86 -11.06 -3.08
N TYR A 11 6.68 -10.85 -2.50
CA TYR A 11 5.42 -10.75 -3.27
C TYR A 11 4.53 -9.53 -2.93
N ASP A 12 4.90 -8.70 -1.95
CA ASP A 12 4.17 -7.45 -1.62
C ASP A 12 4.63 -6.22 -2.40
N CYS A 13 5.56 -6.35 -3.37
CA CYS A 13 6.16 -5.18 -4.03
C CYS A 13 5.14 -4.32 -4.76
N GLY A 14 4.20 -4.94 -5.46
CA GLY A 14 3.07 -4.24 -6.07
C GLY A 14 2.15 -3.58 -5.04
N ILE A 15 2.00 -4.19 -3.86
CA ILE A 15 1.16 -3.65 -2.78
C ILE A 15 1.80 -2.39 -2.18
N TRP A 16 3.13 -2.39 -1.98
CA TRP A 16 3.88 -1.21 -1.54
C TRP A 16 3.83 -0.05 -2.54
N VAL A 17 3.91 -0.36 -3.84
CA VAL A 17 3.75 0.65 -4.90
C VAL A 17 2.35 1.26 -4.83
N LEU A 18 1.29 0.45 -4.74
CA LEU A 18 -0.09 0.93 -4.63
C LEU A 18 -0.32 1.75 -3.36
N ALA A 19 0.25 1.34 -2.22
CA ALA A 19 0.20 2.11 -0.98
C ALA A 19 0.87 3.48 -1.13
N THR A 20 2.03 3.52 -1.80
CA THR A 20 2.76 4.77 -2.04
C THR A 20 1.98 5.71 -2.95
N ILE A 21 1.42 5.19 -4.05
CA ILE A 21 0.55 5.95 -4.94
C ILE A 21 -0.65 6.52 -4.17
N ALA A 22 -1.31 5.70 -3.36
CA ALA A 22 -2.47 6.13 -2.57
C ALA A 22 -2.11 7.24 -1.55
N ALA A 23 -0.93 7.15 -0.93
CA ALA A 23 -0.43 8.17 -0.01
C ALA A 23 -0.16 9.50 -0.72
N VAL A 24 0.53 9.45 -1.87
CA VAL A 24 0.82 10.65 -2.68
C VAL A 24 -0.47 11.33 -3.15
N LEU A 25 -1.44 10.56 -3.64
CA LEU A 25 -2.74 11.09 -4.06
C LEU A 25 -3.54 11.73 -2.92
N ARG A 26 -3.26 11.34 -1.66
CA ARG A 26 -3.86 11.94 -0.46
C ARG A 26 -3.04 13.12 0.10
N GLY A 27 -1.97 13.54 -0.59
CA GLY A 27 -1.11 14.64 -0.16
C GLY A 27 -0.06 14.24 0.88
N HIS A 28 0.24 12.96 1.03
CA HIS A 28 1.27 12.45 1.95
C HIS A 28 2.54 12.03 1.21
N ASN A 29 3.70 12.30 1.81
CA ASN A 29 5.01 11.94 1.26
C ASN A 29 5.42 10.48 1.56
N ALA A 30 4.68 9.79 2.44
CA ALA A 30 4.97 8.41 2.85
C ALA A 30 3.68 7.72 3.29
N THR A 31 3.67 6.38 3.26
CA THR A 31 2.49 5.57 3.60
C THR A 31 2.26 5.43 5.11
N GLY A 32 3.33 5.52 5.92
CA GLY A 32 3.29 5.20 7.35
C GLY A 32 3.08 3.71 7.67
N LEU A 33 2.97 2.85 6.65
CA LEU A 33 2.72 1.42 6.79
C LEU A 33 4.02 0.65 7.06
N LYS A 34 3.88 -0.50 7.72
CA LYS A 34 4.92 -1.51 7.99
C LYS A 34 4.55 -2.81 7.29
N ASP A 35 5.49 -3.75 7.22
CA ASP A 35 5.24 -5.09 6.65
C ASP A 35 4.01 -5.78 7.29
N ALA A 36 3.82 -5.61 8.60
CA ALA A 36 2.68 -6.17 9.33
C ALA A 36 1.31 -5.61 8.87
N ASP A 37 1.29 -4.44 8.23
CA ASP A 37 0.08 -3.78 7.75
C ASP A 37 -0.28 -4.22 6.31
N MET A 38 0.65 -4.84 5.58
CA MET A 38 0.45 -5.23 4.17
C MET A 38 -0.72 -6.21 3.97
N PRO A 39 -0.97 -7.20 4.84
CA PRO A 39 -2.15 -8.06 4.71
C PRO A 39 -3.47 -7.29 4.78
N ALA A 40 -3.58 -6.33 5.70
CA ALA A 40 -4.77 -5.49 5.86
C ALA A 40 -4.94 -4.54 4.67
N PHE A 41 -3.85 -3.92 4.22
CA PHE A 41 -3.87 -3.04 3.05
C PHE A 41 -4.26 -3.80 1.76
N ARG A 42 -3.80 -5.04 1.60
CA ARG A 42 -4.21 -5.93 0.51
C ARG A 42 -5.72 -6.21 0.53
N HIS A 43 -6.30 -6.45 1.71
CA HIS A 43 -7.75 -6.65 1.85
C HIS A 43 -8.52 -5.36 1.51
N TYR A 44 -8.03 -4.22 1.96
CA TYR A 44 -8.59 -2.92 1.60
C TYR A 44 -8.58 -2.68 0.08
N LEU A 45 -7.45 -2.94 -0.60
CA LEU A 45 -7.36 -2.83 -2.06
C LEU A 45 -8.35 -3.76 -2.76
N ARG A 46 -8.48 -5.01 -2.29
CA ARG A 46 -9.46 -5.96 -2.85
C ARG A 46 -10.89 -5.43 -2.74
N ALA A 47 -11.26 -4.88 -1.58
CA ALA A 47 -12.59 -4.31 -1.38
C ALA A 47 -12.85 -3.14 -2.34
N LEU A 48 -11.85 -2.27 -2.57
CA LEU A 48 -11.96 -1.19 -3.54
C LEU A 48 -12.17 -1.71 -4.97
N VAL A 49 -11.36 -2.69 -5.40
CA VAL A 49 -11.49 -3.28 -6.75
C VAL A 49 -12.88 -3.89 -6.96
N MET A 50 -13.42 -4.58 -5.95
CA MET A 50 -14.76 -5.15 -6.01
C MET A 50 -15.88 -4.10 -6.03
N SER A 51 -15.58 -2.85 -5.68
CA SER A 51 -16.53 -1.74 -5.67
C SER A 51 -16.53 -0.91 -6.96
N ILE A 52 -15.65 -1.22 -7.91
CA ILE A 52 -15.61 -0.54 -9.21
C ILE A 52 -16.87 -0.92 -9.99
N PRO A 53 -17.73 0.05 -10.39
CA PRO A 53 -18.91 -0.24 -11.20
C PRO A 53 -18.54 -0.87 -12.54
N VAL A 54 -19.40 -1.76 -13.03
CA VAL A 54 -19.32 -2.37 -14.36
C VAL A 54 -20.05 -1.51 -15.39
#